data_AF-A0A9E3AQU5-F1
#
_entry.id   AF-A0A9E3AQU5-F1
#
_cell.length_a   1.000
_cell.length_b   1.000
_cell.length_c   1.000
_cell.angle_alpha   90.00
_cell.angle_beta   90.00
_cell.angle_gamma   90.00
#
_symmetry.space_group_name_H-M   'P 1'
#
loop_
_entity.id
_entity.type
_entity.pdbx_description
1 polymer ?
#
loop_
_entity_poly.entity_id
_entity_poly.type
_entity_poly.pdbx_seq_one_letter_code
_entity_poly.pdbx_strand_id
1 'polypeptide(L)'
;MDIHGQLMEFYATAVSLAEKHPEQVNNEVRNAVTHLARALTLDEAGAANHEIELAKAHVSRATRDAIKLAVLELHDRIQDACAEIKYLHGTLDPTFMVRRDDLTSKRKKVLRDEINGDPGVIEQFVQLFNEADELEKDLVGAANLKRKLNPKWRRRVHTIRSNGWTIVGALAIGVIAGLGVMVIAPDPVGFGNGIRRAMHMRPVVAEPTGSPPAPHLPLSQLGASHR
;
A
#
# COMPACT_ATOMS: atom_id res chain seq x y z
N MET A 1 4.33 29.96 -16.23
CA MET A 1 5.17 28.82 -16.65
C MET A 1 4.61 28.31 -17.95
N ASP A 2 5.41 28.06 -18.97
CA ASP A 2 4.88 27.48 -20.22
C ASP A 2 4.49 26.00 -20.00
N ILE A 3 3.55 25.51 -20.80
CA ILE A 3 2.94 24.17 -20.64
C ILE A 3 3.96 23.04 -20.85
N HIS A 4 5.01 23.29 -21.64
CA HIS A 4 6.06 22.32 -21.91
C HIS A 4 6.99 22.17 -20.71
N GLY A 5 7.37 23.28 -20.06
CA GLY A 5 8.13 23.29 -18.82
C GLY A 5 7.41 22.52 -17.71
N GLN A 6 6.10 22.72 -17.56
CA GLN A 6 5.29 21.96 -16.61
C GLN A 6 5.25 20.46 -16.94
N LEU A 7 5.08 20.09 -18.20
CA LEU A 7 5.12 18.69 -18.62
C LEU A 7 6.46 18.05 -18.23
N MET A 8 7.57 18.70 -18.56
CA MET A 8 8.91 18.16 -18.29
C MET A 8 9.17 17.99 -16.78
N GLU A 9 8.74 18.96 -15.97
CA GLU A 9 8.87 18.91 -14.51
C GLU A 9 8.07 17.74 -13.91
N PHE A 10 6.80 17.59 -14.29
CA PHE A 10 5.96 16.52 -13.78
C PHE A 10 6.35 15.16 -14.34
N TYR A 11 6.81 15.09 -15.58
CA TYR A 11 7.33 13.86 -16.18
C TYR A 11 8.58 13.39 -15.45
N ALA A 12 9.55 14.28 -15.23
CA ALA A 12 10.77 13.95 -14.49
C ALA A 12 10.45 13.48 -13.06
N THR A 13 9.52 14.17 -12.39
CA THR A 13 9.03 13.80 -11.07
C THR A 13 8.39 12.42 -11.07
N ALA A 14 7.48 12.15 -12.02
CA ALA A 14 6.81 10.86 -12.14
C ALA A 14 7.80 9.72 -12.41
N VAL A 15 8.79 9.92 -13.29
CA VAL A 15 9.84 8.93 -13.57
C VAL A 15 10.71 8.68 -12.33
N SER A 16 11.07 9.74 -11.60
CA SER A 16 11.84 9.64 -10.35
C SER A 16 11.10 8.86 -9.26
N LEU A 17 9.77 9.01 -9.18
CA LEU A 17 8.95 8.34 -8.19
C LEU A 17 8.58 6.90 -8.57
N ALA A 18 8.15 6.69 -9.82
CA ALA A 18 7.68 5.38 -10.31
C ALA A 18 8.82 4.45 -10.75
N GLU A 19 10.04 4.99 -10.92
CA GLU A 19 11.21 4.30 -11.49
C GLU A 19 10.92 3.68 -12.89
N LYS A 20 9.91 4.18 -13.58
CA LYS A 20 9.43 3.69 -14.87
C LYS A 20 8.97 4.84 -15.77
N HIS A 21 9.08 4.63 -17.07
CA HIS A 21 8.56 5.58 -18.06
C HIS A 21 7.03 5.44 -18.18
N PRO A 22 6.25 6.52 -17.96
CA PRO A 22 4.80 6.46 -18.10
C PRO A 22 4.38 6.38 -19.56
N GLU A 23 3.97 5.19 -20.02
CA GLU A 23 3.58 4.93 -21.41
C GLU A 23 2.42 5.82 -21.89
N GLN A 24 1.46 6.11 -21.01
CA GLN A 24 0.34 7.00 -21.32
C GLN A 24 0.81 8.40 -21.70
N VAL A 25 1.73 8.98 -20.91
CA VAL A 25 2.31 10.29 -21.19
C VAL A 25 3.09 10.28 -22.50
N ASN A 26 3.86 9.21 -22.76
CA ASN A 26 4.59 9.06 -24.03
C ASN A 26 3.65 8.98 -25.25
N ASN A 27 2.53 8.28 -25.12
CA ASN A 27 1.52 8.19 -26.18
C ASN A 27 0.91 9.57 -26.50
N GLU A 28 0.60 10.36 -25.48
CA GLU A 28 0.08 11.72 -25.66
C GLU A 28 1.11 12.66 -26.28
N VAL A 29 2.38 12.56 -25.88
CA VAL A 29 3.49 13.32 -26.51
C VAL A 29 3.63 12.94 -28.00
N ARG A 30 3.60 11.64 -28.34
CA ARG A 30 3.64 11.19 -29.73
C ARG A 30 2.46 11.72 -30.56
N ASN A 31 1.26 11.72 -29.98
CA ASN A 31 0.08 12.28 -30.63
C ASN A 31 0.24 13.78 -30.86
N ALA A 32 0.72 14.52 -29.87
CA ALA A 32 1.02 15.96 -30.02
C ALA A 32 2.02 16.21 -31.16
N VAL A 33 3.12 15.46 -31.22
CA VAL A 33 4.11 15.57 -32.31
C VAL A 33 3.49 15.24 -33.67
N THR A 34 2.60 14.25 -33.74
CA THR A 34 1.90 13.89 -34.98
C THR A 34 1.01 15.03 -35.49
N HIS A 35 0.27 15.70 -34.60
CA HIS A 35 -0.53 16.87 -34.94
C HIS A 35 0.35 18.05 -35.39
N LEU A 36 1.48 18.31 -34.70
CA LEU A 36 2.44 19.34 -35.13
C LEU A 36 3.03 19.03 -36.52
N ALA A 37 3.38 17.77 -36.78
CA ALA A 37 3.89 17.36 -38.09
C ALA A 37 2.85 17.59 -39.20
N ARG A 38 1.57 17.31 -38.94
CA ARG A 38 0.47 17.63 -39.87
C ARG A 38 0.32 19.12 -40.10
N ALA A 39 0.34 19.92 -39.02
CA ALA A 39 0.25 21.37 -39.11
C ALA A 39 1.31 21.97 -40.05
N LEU A 40 2.54 21.43 -40.05
CA LEU A 40 3.64 21.88 -40.92
C LEU A 40 3.44 21.57 -42.40
N THR A 41 2.56 20.61 -42.73
CA THR A 41 2.29 20.18 -44.11
C THR A 41 1.03 20.81 -44.70
N LEU A 42 0.28 21.57 -43.91
CA LEU A 42 -0.98 22.20 -44.32
C LEU A 42 -0.73 23.61 -44.84
N ASP A 43 -1.21 23.89 -46.06
CA ASP A 43 -1.09 25.22 -46.69
C ASP A 43 -2.13 26.22 -46.16
N GLU A 44 -3.25 25.73 -45.64
CA GLU A 44 -4.32 26.56 -45.11
C GLU A 44 -4.09 26.88 -43.63
N ALA A 45 -3.90 28.17 -43.32
CA ALA A 45 -3.62 28.63 -41.96
C ALA A 45 -4.70 28.22 -40.93
N GLY A 46 -5.97 28.14 -41.35
CA GLY A 46 -7.07 27.70 -40.48
C GLY A 46 -6.92 26.23 -40.06
N ALA A 47 -6.59 25.35 -41.01
CA ALA A 47 -6.37 23.94 -40.75
C ALA A 47 -5.10 23.70 -39.93
N ALA A 48 -4.02 24.43 -40.21
CA ALA A 48 -2.78 24.37 -39.43
C ALA A 48 -3.01 24.80 -37.97
N ASN A 49 -3.75 25.89 -37.74
CA ASN A 49 -4.09 26.34 -36.39
C ASN A 49 -4.95 25.33 -35.62
N HIS A 50 -5.88 24.64 -36.29
CA HIS A 50 -6.67 23.58 -35.66
C HIS A 50 -5.79 22.43 -35.15
N GLU A 51 -4.85 21.95 -35.98
CA GLU A 51 -3.89 20.91 -35.57
C GLU A 51 -2.99 21.37 -34.41
N ILE A 52 -2.60 22.64 -34.36
CA ILE A 52 -1.84 23.21 -33.24
C ILE A 52 -2.65 23.16 -31.94
N GLU A 53 -3.94 23.49 -31.96
CA GLU A 53 -4.80 23.40 -30.77
C GLU A 53 -4.99 21.96 -30.31
N LEU A 54 -5.12 20.99 -31.23
CA LEU A 54 -5.15 19.56 -30.89
C LEU A 54 -3.84 19.12 -30.23
N ALA A 55 -2.68 19.55 -30.76
CA ALA A 55 -1.39 19.26 -30.15
C ALA A 55 -1.29 19.82 -28.72
N LYS A 56 -1.76 21.05 -28.48
CA LYS A 56 -1.81 21.64 -27.14
C LYS A 56 -2.69 20.85 -26.18
N ALA A 57 -3.84 20.35 -26.66
CA ALA A 57 -4.73 19.51 -25.85
C ALA A 57 -4.05 18.20 -25.42
N HIS A 58 -3.32 17.55 -26.33
CA HIS A 58 -2.51 16.37 -26.02
C HIS A 58 -1.40 16.66 -25.01
N VAL A 59 -0.68 17.79 -25.15
CA VAL A 59 0.33 18.20 -24.15
C VAL A 59 -0.31 18.45 -22.79
N SER A 60 -1.46 19.13 -22.72
CA SER A 60 -2.20 19.34 -21.47
C SER A 60 -2.62 18.01 -20.81
N ARG A 61 -3.06 17.04 -21.60
CA ARG A 61 -3.39 15.70 -21.12
C ARG A 61 -2.15 14.95 -20.60
N ALA A 62 -1.05 15.00 -21.34
CA ALA A 62 0.23 14.44 -20.95
C ALA A 62 0.71 14.99 -19.59
N THR A 63 0.60 16.31 -19.39
CA THR A 63 0.94 17.00 -18.13
C THR A 63 0.10 16.46 -16.97
N ARG A 64 -1.20 16.31 -17.20
CA ARG A 64 -2.14 15.78 -16.20
C ARG A 64 -1.86 14.33 -15.84
N ASP A 65 -1.59 13.48 -16.83
CA ASP A 65 -1.28 12.07 -16.61
C ASP A 65 0.04 11.90 -15.85
N ALA A 66 1.04 12.76 -16.12
CA ALA A 66 2.31 12.76 -15.40
C ALA A 66 2.13 13.10 -13.91
N ILE A 67 1.47 14.22 -13.59
CA ILE A 67 1.27 14.62 -12.18
C ILE A 67 0.35 13.63 -11.43
N LYS A 68 -0.67 13.09 -12.11
CA LYS A 68 -1.54 12.05 -11.55
C LYS A 68 -0.74 10.82 -11.14
N LEU A 69 0.17 10.34 -11.99
CA LEU A 69 1.04 9.22 -11.64
C LEU A 69 1.92 9.55 -10.43
N ALA A 70 2.56 10.72 -10.41
CA ALA A 70 3.39 11.15 -9.29
C ALA A 70 2.61 11.15 -7.95
N VAL A 71 1.37 11.65 -7.95
CA VAL A 71 0.47 11.64 -6.78
C VAL A 71 0.12 10.21 -6.34
N LEU A 72 -0.13 9.30 -7.28
CA LEU A 72 -0.45 7.90 -6.96
C LEU A 72 0.74 7.20 -6.29
N GLU A 73 1.93 7.31 -6.88
CA GLU A 73 3.16 6.72 -6.32
C GLU A 73 3.48 7.27 -4.93
N LEU A 74 3.34 8.58 -4.75
CA LEU A 74 3.62 9.22 -3.46
C LEU A 74 2.62 8.79 -2.39
N HIS A 75 1.35 8.58 -2.76
CA HIS A 75 0.38 8.02 -1.84
C HIS A 75 0.76 6.60 -1.42
N ASP A 76 1.21 5.75 -2.34
CA ASP A 76 1.60 4.37 -2.02
C ASP A 76 2.82 4.38 -1.07
N ARG A 77 3.82 5.23 -1.32
CA ARG A 77 4.96 5.46 -0.40
C ARG A 77 4.52 5.90 1.00
N ILE A 78 3.54 6.80 1.10
CA ILE A 78 2.98 7.23 2.39
C ILE A 78 2.31 6.05 3.13
N GLN A 79 1.59 5.18 2.41
CA GLN A 79 0.97 4.00 3.02
C GLN A 79 2.02 3.04 3.56
N ASP A 80 3.07 2.79 2.78
CA ASP A 80 4.19 1.93 3.17
C ASP A 80 4.95 2.51 4.37
N ALA A 81 5.26 3.81 4.36
CA ALA A 81 5.89 4.48 5.49
C ALA A 81 5.03 4.40 6.76
N CYS A 82 3.71 4.59 6.65
CA CYS A 82 2.79 4.41 7.76
C CYS A 82 2.78 2.97 8.29
N ALA A 83 2.78 1.97 7.39
CA ALA A 83 2.83 0.56 7.75
C ALA A 83 4.16 0.21 8.45
N GLU A 84 5.28 0.71 7.94
CA GLU A 84 6.60 0.54 8.53
C GLU A 84 6.67 1.14 9.93
N ILE A 85 6.21 2.38 10.11
CA ILE A 85 6.17 3.05 11.42
C ILE A 85 5.31 2.25 12.40
N LYS A 86 4.13 1.77 11.98
CA LYS A 86 3.29 0.90 12.81
C LYS A 86 3.99 -0.40 13.17
N TYR A 87 4.67 -1.03 12.21
CA TYR A 87 5.41 -2.27 12.45
C TYR A 87 6.57 -2.06 13.42
N LEU A 88 7.38 -1.01 13.22
CA LEU A 88 8.55 -0.71 14.04
C LEU A 88 8.20 -0.19 15.43
N HIS A 89 7.03 0.44 15.61
CA HIS A 89 6.71 1.19 16.83
C HIS A 89 5.40 0.75 17.51
N GLY A 90 4.61 -0.13 16.90
CA GLY A 90 3.32 -0.60 17.40
C GLY A 90 2.18 0.41 17.30
N THR A 91 2.46 1.65 16.88
CA THR A 91 1.48 2.74 16.79
C THR A 91 1.96 3.81 15.80
N LEU A 92 1.00 4.46 15.15
CA LEU A 92 1.18 5.62 14.29
C LEU A 92 0.61 6.85 15.02
N ASP A 93 1.28 7.98 14.92
CA ASP A 93 0.77 9.23 15.49
C ASP A 93 -0.61 9.56 14.90
N PRO A 94 -1.63 9.87 15.72
CA PRO A 94 -2.96 10.22 15.23
C PRO A 94 -2.95 11.37 14.21
N THR A 95 -2.01 12.30 14.32
CA THR A 95 -1.84 13.43 13.40
C THR A 95 -1.52 12.94 11.99
N PHE A 96 -0.65 11.94 11.86
CA PHE A 96 -0.32 11.34 10.56
C PHE A 96 -1.49 10.54 9.99
N MET A 97 -2.27 9.86 10.83
CA MET A 97 -3.48 9.16 10.39
C MET A 97 -4.49 10.13 9.79
N VAL A 98 -4.79 11.23 10.48
CA VAL A 98 -5.73 12.26 10.02
C VAL A 98 -5.27 12.87 8.70
N ARG A 99 -3.99 13.29 8.60
CA ARG A 99 -3.45 13.87 7.36
C ARG A 99 -3.50 12.89 6.18
N ARG A 100 -3.13 11.63 6.40
CA ARG A 100 -3.21 10.58 5.37
C ARG A 100 -4.65 10.36 4.89
N ASP A 101 -5.61 10.33 5.81
CA ASP A 101 -7.02 10.08 5.48
C ASP A 101 -7.64 11.29 4.75
N ASP A 102 -7.23 12.50 5.10
CA ASP A 102 -7.56 13.74 4.38
C ASP A 102 -7.00 13.72 2.95
N LEU A 103 -5.71 13.41 2.77
CA LEU A 103 -5.08 13.25 1.44
C LEU A 103 -5.79 12.19 0.60
N THR A 104 -6.16 11.06 1.21
CA THR A 104 -6.91 10.00 0.52
C THR A 104 -8.25 10.52 0.02
N SER A 105 -8.94 11.32 0.82
CA SER A 105 -10.24 11.91 0.50
C SER A 105 -10.11 12.98 -0.60
N LYS A 106 -9.11 13.86 -0.49
CA LYS A 106 -8.76 14.86 -1.51
C LYS A 106 -8.42 14.20 -2.84
N ARG A 107 -7.57 13.17 -2.85
CA ARG A 107 -7.25 12.40 -4.07
C ARG A 107 -8.50 11.88 -4.77
N LYS A 108 -9.41 11.23 -4.03
CA LYS A 108 -10.67 10.72 -4.58
C LYS A 108 -11.56 11.83 -5.13
N LYS A 109 -11.51 13.03 -4.56
CA LYS A 109 -12.21 14.20 -5.09
C LYS A 109 -11.58 14.66 -6.40
N VAL A 110 -10.27 14.95 -6.41
CA VAL A 110 -9.55 15.44 -7.60
C VAL A 110 -9.69 14.49 -8.79
N LEU A 111 -9.64 13.16 -8.56
CA LEU A 111 -9.87 12.17 -9.62
C LEU A 111 -11.30 12.18 -10.18
N ARG A 112 -12.32 12.50 -9.36
CA ARG A 112 -13.69 12.67 -9.85
C ARG A 112 -13.83 13.94 -10.65
N ASP A 113 -13.25 15.03 -10.17
CA ASP A 113 -13.23 16.33 -10.84
C ASP A 113 -12.50 16.21 -12.21
N GLU A 114 -11.43 15.41 -12.29
CA GLU A 114 -10.75 15.04 -13.55
C GLU A 114 -11.70 14.37 -14.55
N ILE A 115 -12.45 13.35 -14.10
CA ILE A 115 -13.40 12.60 -14.94
C ILE A 115 -14.52 13.51 -15.46
N ASN A 116 -14.98 14.45 -14.63
CA ASN A 116 -16.00 15.42 -15.01
C ASN A 116 -15.47 16.52 -15.95
N GLY A 117 -14.14 16.58 -16.16
CA GLY A 117 -13.51 17.59 -17.00
C GLY A 117 -13.43 18.96 -16.34
N ASP A 118 -13.38 19.04 -15.01
CA ASP A 118 -13.37 20.31 -14.30
C ASP A 118 -12.14 21.15 -14.70
N PRO A 119 -12.33 22.46 -14.94
CA PRO A 119 -11.21 23.37 -15.12
C PRO A 119 -10.44 23.51 -13.79
N GLY A 120 -9.11 23.50 -13.86
CA GLY A 120 -8.26 23.66 -12.67
C GLY A 120 -7.78 22.36 -12.02
N VAL A 121 -8.03 21.21 -12.64
CA VAL A 121 -7.63 19.89 -12.10
C VAL A 121 -6.10 19.75 -11.98
N ILE A 122 -5.33 20.41 -12.83
CA ILE A 122 -3.86 20.38 -12.76
C ILE A 122 -3.38 21.04 -11.46
N GLU A 123 -3.89 22.23 -11.14
CA GLU A 123 -3.57 22.96 -9.92
C GLU A 123 -3.95 22.16 -8.67
N GLN A 124 -5.10 21.48 -8.72
CA GLN A 124 -5.51 20.58 -7.64
C GLN A 124 -4.57 19.38 -7.47
N PHE A 125 -4.12 18.76 -8.56
CA PHE A 125 -3.11 17.70 -8.49
C PHE A 125 -1.77 18.21 -7.97
N VAL A 126 -1.33 19.41 -8.37
CA VAL A 126 -0.09 20.02 -7.87
C VAL A 126 -0.17 20.29 -6.37
N GLN A 127 -1.27 20.87 -5.90
CA GLN A 127 -1.48 21.06 -4.47
C GLN A 127 -1.45 19.73 -3.72
N LEU A 128 -2.17 18.72 -4.24
CA LEU A 128 -2.22 17.39 -3.64
C LEU A 128 -0.85 16.71 -3.61
N PHE A 129 -0.04 16.90 -4.66
CA PHE A 129 1.33 16.42 -4.73
C PHE A 129 2.19 17.04 -3.63
N ASN A 130 2.17 18.37 -3.49
CA ASN A 130 2.95 19.07 -2.49
C ASN A 130 2.56 18.66 -1.06
N GLU A 131 1.26 18.57 -0.77
CA GLU A 131 0.77 18.14 0.56
C GLU A 131 1.17 16.69 0.89
N ALA A 132 1.19 15.81 -0.13
CA ALA A 132 1.63 14.43 0.01
C ALA A 132 3.15 14.33 0.21
N ASP A 133 3.95 15.12 -0.54
CA ASP A 133 5.41 15.16 -0.42
C ASP A 133 5.85 15.63 0.95
N GLU A 134 5.20 16.67 1.48
CA GLU A 134 5.42 17.14 2.85
C GLU A 134 5.11 16.05 3.89
N LEU A 135 3.99 15.32 3.74
CA LEU A 135 3.65 14.24 4.66
C LEU A 135 4.65 13.08 4.58
N GLU A 136 5.09 12.70 3.37
CA GLU A 136 6.08 11.65 3.17
C GLU A 136 7.40 11.99 3.88
N LYS A 137 7.89 13.23 3.69
CA LYS A 137 9.08 13.75 4.39
C LYS A 137 8.93 13.72 5.91
N ASP A 138 7.77 14.12 6.43
CA ASP A 138 7.50 14.09 7.87
C ASP A 138 7.50 12.66 8.42
N LEU A 139 6.90 11.71 7.69
CA LEU A 139 6.87 10.29 8.07
C LEU A 139 8.27 9.68 8.06
N VAL A 140 9.06 9.93 7.01
CA VAL A 140 10.45 9.47 6.90
C VAL A 140 11.29 10.08 8.02
N GLY A 141 11.12 11.37 8.31
CA GLY A 141 11.74 12.05 9.44
C GLY A 141 11.40 11.40 10.78
N ALA A 142 10.11 11.12 11.02
CA ALA A 142 9.64 10.44 12.23
C ALA A 142 10.20 9.03 12.37
N ALA A 143 10.27 8.26 11.27
CA ALA A 143 10.85 6.92 11.25
C ALA A 143 12.36 6.96 11.59
N ASN A 144 13.10 7.90 11.01
CA ASN A 144 14.55 8.05 11.22
C ASN A 144 14.89 8.51 12.64
N LEU A 145 14.18 9.49 13.19
CA LEU A 145 14.38 9.98 14.55
C LEU A 145 14.10 8.87 15.57
N LYS A 146 13.10 8.03 15.28
CA LYS A 146 12.73 6.89 16.11
C LYS A 146 13.63 5.68 15.94
N ARG A 147 14.29 5.45 14.79
CA ARG A 147 15.31 4.38 14.63
C ARG A 147 16.53 4.59 15.55
N LYS A 148 16.85 5.83 15.92
CA LYS A 148 17.91 6.15 16.90
C LYS A 148 17.58 5.72 18.34
N LEU A 149 16.31 5.46 18.67
CA LEU A 149 15.89 5.00 20.00
C LEU A 149 16.07 3.47 20.12
N ASN A 150 16.67 3.03 21.24
CA ASN A 150 17.21 1.69 21.44
C ASN A 150 16.22 0.53 21.10
N PRO A 151 16.54 -0.33 20.11
CA PRO A 151 15.62 -1.36 19.59
C PRO A 151 15.28 -2.47 20.60
N LYS A 152 16.12 -2.67 21.63
CA LYS A 152 15.91 -3.70 22.67
C LYS A 152 14.66 -3.44 23.52
N TRP A 153 14.38 -2.17 23.84
CA TRP A 153 13.20 -1.80 24.62
C TRP A 153 11.92 -1.91 23.78
N ARG A 154 11.99 -1.61 22.48
CA ARG A 154 10.82 -1.68 21.60
C ARG A 154 10.28 -3.08 21.37
N ARG A 155 11.15 -4.07 21.13
CA ARG A 155 10.68 -5.47 20.99
C ARG A 155 9.94 -5.92 22.24
N ARG A 156 10.44 -5.59 23.43
CA ARG A 156 9.77 -5.95 24.70
C ARG A 156 8.40 -5.31 24.84
N VAL A 157 8.25 -4.02 24.54
CA VAL A 157 6.94 -3.33 24.64
C VAL A 157 5.93 -3.88 23.62
N HIS A 158 6.36 -4.22 22.41
CA HIS A 158 5.47 -4.77 21.40
C HIS A 158 5.00 -6.19 21.75
N THR A 159 5.88 -7.05 22.28
CA THR A 159 5.51 -8.39 22.77
C THR A 159 4.54 -8.31 23.95
N ILE A 160 4.71 -7.33 24.85
CA ILE A 160 3.80 -7.14 25.99
C ILE A 160 2.42 -6.66 25.53
N ARG A 161 2.35 -5.72 24.57
CA ARG A 161 1.08 -5.14 24.10
C ARG A 161 0.29 -6.10 23.20
N SER A 162 0.96 -6.89 22.33
CA SER A 162 0.28 -7.92 21.53
C SER A 162 -0.24 -9.06 22.40
N ASN A 163 0.52 -9.43 23.44
CA ASN A 163 0.11 -10.52 24.33
C ASN A 163 -0.95 -10.10 25.35
N GLY A 164 -1.01 -8.81 25.70
CA GLY A 164 -2.01 -8.27 26.63
C GLY A 164 -3.45 -8.47 26.16
N TRP A 165 -3.73 -8.25 24.88
CA TRP A 165 -5.07 -8.47 24.31
C TRP A 165 -5.44 -9.95 24.23
N THR A 166 -4.48 -10.84 23.93
CA THR A 166 -4.72 -12.29 24.00
C THR A 166 -4.94 -12.80 25.43
N ILE A 167 -4.26 -12.21 26.42
CA ILE A 167 -4.46 -12.58 27.84
C ILE A 167 -5.83 -12.10 28.32
N VAL A 168 -6.22 -10.87 28.00
CA VAL A 168 -7.55 -10.33 28.34
C VAL A 168 -8.65 -11.10 27.62
N GLY A 169 -8.46 -11.43 26.33
CA GLY A 169 -9.40 -12.25 25.56
C GLY A 169 -9.56 -13.67 26.11
N ALA A 170 -8.45 -14.34 26.48
CA ALA A 170 -8.48 -15.67 27.07
C ALA A 170 -9.14 -15.68 28.47
N LEU A 171 -8.90 -14.65 29.29
CA LEU A 171 -9.55 -14.50 30.59
C LEU A 171 -11.05 -14.25 30.44
N ALA A 172 -11.48 -13.41 29.49
CA ALA A 172 -12.90 -13.17 29.22
C ALA A 172 -13.63 -14.45 28.77
N ILE A 173 -13.02 -15.23 27.87
CA ILE A 173 -13.55 -16.52 27.42
C ILE A 173 -13.61 -17.51 28.58
N GLY A 174 -12.58 -17.57 29.43
CA GLY A 174 -12.56 -18.43 30.61
C GLY A 174 -13.65 -18.11 31.64
N VAL A 175 -13.91 -16.82 31.90
CA VAL A 175 -14.98 -16.37 32.80
C VAL A 175 -16.36 -16.67 32.22
N ILE A 176 -16.57 -16.44 30.92
CA ILE A 176 -17.84 -16.77 30.25
C ILE A 176 -18.10 -18.27 30.24
N ALA A 177 -17.08 -19.09 29.96
CA ALA A 177 -17.18 -20.55 30.00
C ALA A 177 -17.45 -21.05 31.42
N GLY A 178 -16.77 -20.49 32.43
CA GLY A 178 -16.99 -20.84 33.84
C GLY A 178 -18.41 -20.49 34.33
N LEU A 179 -18.93 -19.32 33.94
CA LEU A 179 -20.31 -18.92 34.25
C LEU A 179 -21.33 -19.78 33.50
N GLY A 180 -21.08 -20.12 32.23
CA GLY A 180 -21.95 -21.01 31.46
C GLY A 180 -22.06 -22.42 32.05
N VAL A 181 -20.94 -22.97 32.56
CA VAL A 181 -20.94 -24.26 33.25
C VAL A 181 -21.71 -24.20 34.58
N MET A 182 -21.63 -23.09 35.32
CA MET A 182 -22.39 -22.92 36.56
C MET A 182 -23.92 -22.80 36.35
N VAL A 183 -24.36 -22.25 35.22
CA VAL A 183 -25.79 -22.12 34.90
C VAL A 183 -26.38 -23.42 34.35
N ILE A 184 -25.60 -24.22 33.61
CA ILE A 184 -26.07 -25.44 32.95
C ILE A 184 -25.93 -26.68 33.86
N ALA A 185 -25.01 -26.67 34.83
CA ALA A 185 -24.80 -27.78 35.77
C ALA A 185 -24.71 -27.26 37.22
N PRO A 186 -25.84 -27.12 37.94
CA PRO A 186 -25.88 -26.57 39.30
C PRO A 186 -25.26 -27.46 40.38
N ASP A 187 -24.78 -28.66 40.05
CA ASP A 187 -24.10 -29.55 41.00
C ASP A 187 -22.56 -29.51 40.84
N PRO A 188 -21.82 -28.78 41.69
CA PRO A 188 -20.36 -28.65 41.61
C PRO A 188 -19.59 -29.93 41.96
N VAL A 189 -20.26 -31.00 42.37
CA VAL A 189 -19.63 -32.24 42.86
C VAL A 189 -19.25 -33.20 41.72
N GLY A 190 -19.92 -33.14 40.57
CA GLY A 190 -19.64 -34.02 39.42
C GLY A 190 -18.42 -33.62 38.59
N PHE A 191 -18.13 -32.31 38.49
CA PHE A 191 -17.10 -31.78 37.60
C PHE A 191 -15.66 -32.05 38.09
N GLY A 192 -15.45 -32.00 39.42
CA GLY A 192 -14.15 -32.30 40.02
C GLY A 192 -13.67 -33.74 39.80
N ASN A 193 -14.60 -34.70 39.72
CA ASN A 193 -14.29 -36.10 39.46
C ASN A 193 -13.97 -36.38 37.98
N GLY A 194 -14.52 -35.59 37.05
CA GLY A 194 -14.20 -35.67 35.62
C GLY A 194 -12.77 -35.21 35.32
N ILE A 195 -12.33 -34.10 35.92
CA ILE A 195 -10.97 -33.57 35.75
C ILE A 195 -9.92 -34.51 36.39
N ARG A 196 -10.22 -35.10 37.56
CA ARG A 196 -9.34 -36.12 38.16
C ARG A 196 -9.20 -37.38 37.31
N ARG A 197 -10.26 -37.83 36.63
CA ARG A 197 -10.18 -38.95 35.69
C ARG A 197 -9.42 -38.60 34.41
N ALA A 198 -9.55 -37.37 33.91
CA ALA A 198 -8.78 -36.89 32.75
C ALA A 198 -7.28 -36.76 33.06
N MET A 199 -6.91 -36.34 34.28
CA MET A 199 -5.51 -36.23 34.70
C MET A 199 -4.83 -37.59 35.03
N HIS A 200 -5.61 -38.66 35.24
CA HIS A 200 -5.08 -40.01 35.46
C HIS A 200 -5.07 -40.89 34.21
N MET A 201 -5.50 -40.38 33.05
CA MET A 201 -5.27 -41.06 31.78
C MET A 201 -3.78 -40.93 31.44
N ARG A 202 -3.02 -42.00 31.72
CA ARG A 202 -1.65 -42.15 31.20
C ARG A 202 -1.69 -41.93 29.69
N PRO A 203 -0.76 -41.15 29.12
CA PRO A 203 -0.64 -41.05 27.68
C PRO A 203 -0.43 -42.44 27.12
N VAL A 204 -1.33 -42.88 26.24
CA VAL A 204 -1.09 -44.02 25.37
C VAL A 204 0.11 -43.62 24.52
N VAL A 205 1.25 -44.29 24.77
CA VAL A 205 2.44 -44.17 23.93
C VAL A 205 2.02 -44.67 22.56
N ALA A 206 1.82 -43.75 21.62
CA ALA A 206 1.69 -44.09 20.22
C ALA A 206 3.00 -44.76 19.79
N GLU A 207 2.90 -46.01 19.34
CA GLU A 207 4.01 -46.68 18.67
C GLU A 207 4.51 -45.83 17.50
N PRO A 208 5.82 -45.82 17.23
CA PRO A 208 6.38 -45.08 16.11
C PRO A 208 5.85 -45.67 14.80
N THR A 209 4.86 -45.01 14.21
CA THR A 209 4.45 -45.26 12.83
C THR A 209 5.66 -45.00 11.94
N GLY A 210 6.11 -46.06 11.28
CA GLY A 210 7.27 -46.06 10.41
C GLY A 210 7.26 -44.91 9.42
N SER A 211 8.45 -44.39 9.17
CA SER A 211 8.70 -43.36 8.16
C SER A 211 8.15 -43.82 6.81
N PRO A 212 7.42 -42.96 6.07
CA PRO A 212 7.03 -43.28 4.71
C PRO A 212 8.31 -43.44 3.84
N PRO A 213 8.35 -44.43 2.93
CA PRO A 213 9.47 -44.57 2.02
C PRO A 213 9.59 -43.32 1.15
N ALA A 214 10.85 -42.90 0.93
CA ALA A 214 11.17 -41.75 0.09
C ALA A 214 10.60 -41.94 -1.33
N PRO A 215 10.06 -40.88 -1.95
CA PRO A 215 9.58 -40.96 -3.32
C PRO A 215 10.76 -41.25 -4.26
N HIS A 216 10.66 -42.36 -4.98
CA HIS A 216 11.55 -42.69 -6.08
C HIS A 216 11.37 -41.64 -7.18
N LEU A 217 12.35 -40.75 -7.34
CA LEU A 217 12.44 -39.86 -8.48
C LEU A 217 12.73 -40.70 -9.74
N PRO A 218 11.93 -40.61 -10.81
CA PRO A 218 12.24 -41.27 -12.07
C PRO A 218 13.52 -40.66 -12.68
N LEU A 219 14.44 -41.54 -13.09
CA LEU A 219 15.75 -41.26 -13.69
C LEU A 219 15.69 -40.60 -15.09
N SER A 220 14.56 -39.99 -15.48
CA SER A 220 14.32 -39.49 -16.83
C SER A 220 14.52 -37.97 -17.00
N GLN A 221 15.17 -37.26 -16.08
CA GLN A 221 15.42 -35.81 -16.22
C GLN A 221 16.90 -35.38 -16.15
N LEU A 222 17.85 -36.32 -16.28
CA LEU A 222 19.24 -35.98 -16.57
C LEU A 222 19.45 -36.01 -18.08
N GLY A 223 19.09 -34.93 -18.77
CA GLY A 223 19.29 -34.83 -20.21
C GLY A 223 18.88 -33.50 -20.81
N ALA A 224 19.71 -32.46 -20.63
CA ALA A 224 19.95 -31.41 -21.62
C ALA A 224 20.98 -30.39 -21.07
N SER A 225 22.25 -30.82 -21.03
CA SER A 225 23.36 -29.88 -21.21
C SER A 225 23.83 -30.05 -22.65
N HIS A 226 23.67 -28.99 -23.46
CA HIS A 226 24.44 -28.64 -24.66
C HIS A 226 23.57 -27.83 -25.64
N ARG A 227 23.63 -26.50 -25.51
CA ARG A 227 24.18 -25.55 -26.49
C ARG A 227 23.84 -24.12 -26.08
#